data_AF-K6VK47-F1
#
_entry.id   AF-K6VK47-F1
#
_cell.length_a   1.000
_cell.length_b   1.000
_cell.length_c   1.000
_cell.angle_alpha   90.00
_cell.angle_beta   90.00
_cell.angle_gamma   90.00
#
_symmetry.space_group_name_H-M   'P 1'
#
loop_
_entity.id
_entity.type
_entity.pdbx_description
1 polymer ?
#
loop_
_entity_poly.entity_id
_entity_poly.type
_entity_poly.pdbx_seq_one_letter_code
_entity_poly.pdbx_strand_id
1 'polypeptide(L)'
;MTPLVSPGEPSLTTIPIGALGALPQVLAGLGTEPWALLRPFGIGPRSFDEPLMALPAATHGAILQAAVEASGCDHIGLLLGRNATLGNTGPLRFVMLNAPTVRAAIEALMAFGPIWYPAIALTMHQEAEYARFSVAIRRACAGDDQILTGYLAANVRILQIVLGQTWHPVSVRVAHRTPASVAPFRSFFGCPVYFDQGVNEVWFPRELLGQTRRALTADVELDTFLRTQLAELRSKDDFVGQVRETIRSLLPRGECTAERAAALFHLHRQTLHRHLARRGAARRSSSWWSRCAASWPSSCSPRRNCPSPRPPACSATAARAASRGRFAAGSERRRSVGGSTRGSAPPPTLRETPREKRLGLASPLRRRLRRR
;
A
#
# COMPACT_ATOMS: atom_id res chain seq x y z
N MET A 1 -12.16 7.43 31.21
CA MET A 1 -12.18 7.29 29.73
C MET A 1 -11.17 8.27 29.16
N THR A 2 -9.97 7.79 28.88
CA THR A 2 -8.87 8.58 28.30
C THR A 2 -8.97 8.46 26.79
N PRO A 3 -8.93 9.55 26.01
CA PRO A 3 -9.02 9.45 24.56
C PRO A 3 -7.82 8.64 24.03
N LEU A 4 -8.10 7.68 23.14
CA LEU A 4 -7.15 6.78 22.48
C LEU A 4 -6.14 7.48 21.54
N VAL A 5 -6.14 8.82 21.51
CA VAL A 5 -5.30 9.63 20.64
C VAL A 5 -4.68 10.73 21.49
N SER A 6 -3.37 10.62 21.76
CA SER A 6 -2.60 11.78 22.22
C SER A 6 -2.69 12.88 21.14
N PRO A 7 -3.08 14.11 21.49
CA PRO A 7 -3.21 15.20 20.53
C PRO A 7 -1.80 15.66 20.09
N GLY A 8 -1.23 15.01 19.08
CA GLY A 8 0.10 15.40 18.60
C GLY A 8 0.70 14.56 17.47
N GLU A 9 0.30 13.30 17.28
CA GLU A 9 0.84 12.47 16.20
C GLU A 9 -0.05 12.51 14.96
N PRO A 10 0.41 13.03 13.81
CA PRO A 10 -0.33 12.88 12.58
C PRO A 10 -0.43 11.38 12.22
N SER A 11 -1.62 10.99 11.78
CA SER A 11 -2.18 9.71 11.31
C SER A 11 -1.37 8.92 10.26
N LEU A 12 -0.04 8.94 10.31
CA LEU A 12 0.81 8.45 9.22
C LEU A 12 1.07 6.94 9.26
N THR A 13 0.72 6.26 10.35
CA THR A 13 0.94 4.82 10.52
C THR A 13 -0.17 4.19 11.36
N THR A 14 -1.40 4.30 10.88
CA THR A 14 -2.57 3.61 11.48
C THR A 14 -3.06 2.47 10.60
N ILE A 15 -3.79 1.56 11.23
CA ILE A 15 -4.53 0.44 10.65
C ILE A 15 -5.93 0.48 11.25
N PRO A 16 -7.02 0.23 10.49
CA PRO A 16 -8.36 0.19 11.04
C PRO A 16 -8.51 -0.93 12.07
N ILE A 17 -9.19 -0.66 13.18
CA ILE A 17 -9.45 -1.66 14.23
C ILE A 17 -10.20 -2.88 13.68
N GLY A 18 -11.00 -2.73 12.62
CA GLY A 18 -11.67 -3.82 11.95
C GLY A 18 -10.73 -4.90 11.40
N ALA A 19 -9.44 -4.61 11.18
CA ALA A 19 -8.43 -5.62 10.84
C ALA A 19 -8.20 -6.64 11.97
N LEU A 20 -8.53 -6.29 13.21
CA LEU A 20 -8.56 -7.19 14.38
C LEU A 20 -9.94 -7.81 14.62
N GLY A 21 -10.95 -7.55 13.77
CA GLY A 21 -12.34 -7.94 14.02
C GLY A 21 -12.56 -9.44 14.21
N ALA A 22 -11.74 -10.28 13.58
CA ALA A 22 -11.78 -11.74 13.75
C ALA A 22 -10.97 -12.22 14.97
N LEU A 23 -10.15 -11.38 15.60
CA LEU A 23 -9.25 -11.79 16.67
C LEU A 23 -9.98 -12.35 17.89
N PRO A 24 -11.11 -11.79 18.35
CA PRO A 24 -11.82 -12.37 19.48
C PRO A 24 -12.28 -13.81 19.24
N GLN A 25 -12.80 -14.08 18.03
CA GLN A 25 -13.23 -15.43 17.65
C GLN A 25 -12.04 -16.38 17.51
N VAL A 26 -10.92 -15.91 16.96
CA VAL A 26 -9.69 -16.70 16.81
C VAL A 26 -9.12 -17.07 18.18
N LEU A 27 -9.00 -16.11 19.10
CA LEU A 27 -8.50 -16.36 20.46
C LEU A 27 -9.39 -17.34 21.23
N ALA A 28 -10.71 -17.17 21.16
CA ALA A 28 -11.65 -18.09 21.79
C ALA A 28 -11.52 -19.51 21.24
N GLY A 29 -11.34 -19.66 19.92
CA GLY A 29 -11.08 -20.96 19.28
C GLY A 29 -9.75 -21.61 19.66
N LEU A 30 -8.79 -20.82 20.15
CA LEU A 30 -7.50 -21.28 20.68
C LEU A 30 -7.51 -21.48 22.21
N GLY A 31 -8.66 -21.27 22.87
CA GLY A 31 -8.79 -21.40 24.32
C GLY A 31 -8.27 -20.21 25.12
N THR A 32 -7.98 -19.07 24.48
CA THR A 32 -7.54 -17.83 25.14
C THR A 32 -8.74 -16.91 25.37
N GLU A 33 -8.88 -16.33 26.58
CA GLU A 33 -9.96 -15.38 26.87
C GLU A 33 -9.71 -14.05 26.13
N PRO A 34 -10.54 -13.68 25.14
CA PRO A 34 -10.19 -12.57 24.24
C PRO A 34 -10.17 -11.20 24.91
N TRP A 35 -11.09 -10.94 25.84
CA TRP A 35 -11.27 -9.61 26.39
C TRP A 35 -10.25 -9.29 27.47
N ALA A 36 -9.75 -10.28 28.21
CA ALA A 36 -8.63 -10.15 29.12
C ALA A 36 -7.37 -9.70 28.37
N LEU A 37 -7.18 -10.17 27.13
CA LEU A 37 -6.07 -9.76 26.28
C LEU A 37 -6.27 -8.36 25.67
N LEU A 38 -7.48 -8.03 25.24
CA LEU A 38 -7.77 -6.78 24.52
C LEU A 38 -8.01 -5.56 25.41
N ARG A 39 -8.57 -5.75 26.62
CA ARG A 39 -8.90 -4.66 27.55
C ARG A 39 -7.69 -3.79 27.96
N PRO A 40 -6.48 -4.34 28.23
CA PRO A 40 -5.29 -3.54 28.50
C PRO A 40 -4.93 -2.55 27.39
N PHE A 41 -5.30 -2.85 26.15
CA PHE A 41 -5.12 -1.95 24.99
C PHE A 41 -6.29 -0.96 24.81
N GLY A 42 -7.25 -0.93 25.74
CA GLY A 42 -8.45 -0.10 25.64
C GLY A 42 -9.46 -0.60 24.62
N ILE A 43 -9.36 -1.85 24.18
CA ILE A 43 -10.28 -2.44 23.18
C ILE A 43 -11.33 -3.28 23.88
N GLY A 44 -12.60 -2.96 23.63
CA GLY A 44 -13.75 -3.70 24.12
C GLY A 44 -14.69 -4.12 22.99
N PRO A 45 -15.79 -4.81 23.30
CA PRO A 45 -16.74 -5.31 22.28
C PRO A 45 -17.25 -4.22 21.34
N ARG A 46 -17.61 -3.06 21.88
CA ARG A 46 -18.13 -1.91 21.12
C ARG A 46 -17.08 -1.20 20.26
N SER A 47 -15.79 -1.47 20.47
CA SER A 47 -14.72 -0.86 19.65
C SER A 47 -14.81 -1.30 18.19
N PHE A 48 -15.48 -2.43 17.90
CA PHE A 48 -15.67 -2.95 16.55
C PHE A 48 -16.94 -2.43 15.85
N ASP A 49 -17.78 -1.64 16.53
CA ASP A 49 -18.97 -1.01 15.94
C ASP A 49 -18.58 0.03 14.87
N GLU A 50 -17.39 0.62 15.02
CA GLU A 50 -16.77 1.52 14.04
C GLU A 50 -15.50 0.88 13.46
N PRO A 51 -15.61 -0.08 12.52
CA PRO A 51 -14.47 -0.89 12.06
C PRO A 51 -13.40 -0.09 11.31
N LEU A 52 -13.71 1.12 10.85
CA LEU A 52 -12.79 2.05 10.19
C LEU A 52 -12.03 2.95 11.17
N MET A 53 -12.32 2.87 12.47
CA MET A 53 -11.62 3.65 13.48
C MET A 53 -10.12 3.31 13.47
N ALA A 54 -9.30 4.36 13.37
CA ALA A 54 -7.87 4.24 13.17
C ALA A 54 -7.15 3.88 14.47
N LEU A 55 -6.45 2.75 14.46
CA LEU A 55 -5.58 2.31 15.55
C LEU A 55 -4.10 2.46 15.13
N PRO A 56 -3.19 2.93 16.00
CA PRO A 56 -1.77 2.96 15.68
C PRO A 56 -1.25 1.57 15.30
N ALA A 57 -0.45 1.47 14.23
CA ALA A 57 0.09 0.19 13.77
C ALA A 57 0.99 -0.49 14.82
N ALA A 58 1.67 0.30 15.66
CA ALA A 58 2.42 -0.23 16.80
C ALA A 58 1.51 -0.91 17.83
N THR A 59 0.35 -0.31 18.13
CA THR A 59 -0.65 -0.92 19.02
C THR A 59 -1.23 -2.18 18.39
N HIS A 60 -1.55 -2.14 17.09
CA HIS A 60 -2.03 -3.32 16.36
C HIS A 60 -1.02 -4.47 16.42
N GLY A 61 0.26 -4.18 16.20
CA GLY A 61 1.33 -5.16 16.27
C GLY A 61 1.55 -5.71 17.67
N ALA A 62 1.53 -4.85 18.70
CA ALA A 62 1.61 -5.28 20.10
C ALA A 62 0.46 -6.21 20.51
N ILE A 63 -0.77 -5.94 20.04
CA ILE A 63 -1.92 -6.83 20.26
C ILE A 63 -1.69 -8.20 19.62
N LEU A 64 -1.21 -8.24 18.37
CA LEU A 64 -0.93 -9.51 17.69
C LEU A 64 0.21 -10.27 18.35
N GLN A 65 1.24 -9.58 18.81
CA GLN A 65 2.34 -10.18 19.55
C GLN A 65 1.84 -10.81 20.86
N ALA A 66 1.07 -10.07 21.66
CA ALA A 66 0.45 -10.59 22.88
C ALA A 66 -0.48 -11.78 22.60
N ALA A 67 -1.21 -11.76 21.47
CA ALA A 67 -2.06 -12.87 21.05
C ALA A 67 -1.26 -14.13 20.72
N VAL A 68 -0.11 -14.00 20.05
CA VAL A 68 0.80 -15.13 19.77
C VAL A 68 1.34 -15.69 21.08
N GLU A 69 1.79 -14.84 21.99
CA GLU A 69 2.33 -15.24 23.29
C GLU A 69 1.29 -15.95 24.17
N ALA A 70 0.06 -15.43 24.23
CA ALA A 70 -1.00 -15.98 25.07
C ALA A 70 -1.61 -17.29 24.53
N SER A 71 -1.58 -17.50 23.22
CA SER A 71 -2.19 -18.69 22.58
C SER A 71 -1.18 -19.74 22.14
N GLY A 72 0.11 -19.39 22.03
CA GLY A 72 1.14 -20.23 21.43
C GLY A 72 0.99 -20.41 19.91
N CYS A 73 0.06 -19.70 19.26
CA CYS A 73 -0.20 -19.81 17.83
C CYS A 73 0.65 -18.82 17.04
N ASP A 74 1.61 -19.33 16.25
CA ASP A 74 2.56 -18.53 15.46
C ASP A 74 1.99 -17.97 14.13
N HIS A 75 0.72 -18.24 13.82
CA HIS A 75 0.08 -17.88 12.55
C HIS A 75 -1.27 -17.17 12.76
N ILE A 76 -1.42 -16.41 13.83
CA ILE A 76 -2.63 -15.60 14.10
C ILE A 76 -2.92 -14.64 12.94
N GLY A 77 -1.89 -13.98 12.40
CA GLY A 77 -2.01 -13.12 11.23
C GLY A 77 -2.68 -13.84 10.06
N LEU A 78 -2.26 -15.07 9.76
CA LEU A 78 -2.85 -15.91 8.72
C LEU A 78 -4.34 -16.17 9.00
N LEU A 79 -4.70 -16.48 10.25
CA LEU A 79 -6.09 -16.72 10.66
C LEU A 79 -6.98 -15.48 10.52
N LEU A 80 -6.44 -14.29 10.83
CA LEU A 80 -7.15 -13.02 10.64
C LEU A 80 -7.36 -12.72 9.15
N GLY A 81 -6.30 -12.80 8.35
CA GLY A 81 -6.35 -12.50 6.92
C GLY A 81 -7.23 -13.47 6.13
N ARG A 82 -7.34 -14.74 6.55
CA ARG A 82 -8.26 -15.73 5.98
C ARG A 82 -9.72 -15.26 6.00
N ASN A 83 -10.10 -14.48 6.99
CA ASN A 83 -11.46 -14.01 7.20
C ASN A 83 -11.71 -12.61 6.60
N ALA A 84 -10.85 -12.11 5.73
CA ALA A 84 -11.02 -10.79 5.12
C ALA A 84 -12.27 -10.73 4.21
N THR A 85 -13.13 -9.72 4.44
CA THR A 85 -14.41 -9.55 3.72
C THR A 85 -14.55 -8.19 3.03
N LEU A 86 -13.45 -7.45 2.85
CA LEU A 86 -13.43 -6.03 2.42
C LEU A 86 -14.27 -5.07 3.30
N GLY A 87 -14.91 -5.56 4.37
CA GLY A 87 -15.83 -4.77 5.20
C GLY A 87 -15.19 -3.57 5.90
N ASN A 88 -13.90 -3.67 6.19
CA ASN A 88 -13.06 -2.62 6.78
C ASN A 88 -12.30 -1.79 5.72
N THR A 89 -12.84 -1.67 4.50
CA THR A 89 -12.30 -0.80 3.44
C THR A 89 -13.26 0.31 3.01
N GLY A 90 -14.42 0.42 3.68
CA GLY A 90 -15.41 1.47 3.40
C GLY A 90 -15.92 1.40 1.94
N PRO A 91 -16.09 2.55 1.25
CA PRO A 91 -16.59 2.58 -0.13
C PRO A 91 -15.67 1.91 -1.16
N LEU A 92 -14.39 1.70 -0.84
CA LEU A 92 -13.42 1.06 -1.74
C LEU A 92 -13.87 -0.33 -2.18
N ARG A 93 -14.53 -1.10 -1.30
CA ARG A 93 -15.06 -2.42 -1.66
C ARG A 93 -15.95 -2.38 -2.88
N PHE A 94 -16.78 -1.35 -3.03
CA PHE A 94 -17.73 -1.23 -4.15
C PHE A 94 -17.00 -0.88 -5.44
N VAL A 95 -16.04 0.06 -5.39
CA VAL A 95 -15.19 0.40 -6.55
C VAL A 95 -14.38 -0.81 -7.01
N MET A 96 -13.83 -1.58 -6.06
CA MET A 96 -13.13 -2.81 -6.39
C MET A 96 -14.08 -3.82 -7.00
N LEU A 97 -15.26 -4.04 -6.43
CA LEU A 97 -16.21 -5.04 -6.91
C LEU A 97 -16.82 -4.70 -8.28
N ASN A 98 -16.95 -3.40 -8.59
CA ASN A 98 -17.49 -2.90 -9.86
C ASN A 98 -16.44 -2.73 -10.97
N ALA A 99 -15.16 -2.95 -10.66
CA ALA A 99 -14.09 -2.75 -11.63
C ALA A 99 -14.22 -3.68 -12.85
N PRO A 100 -13.92 -3.21 -14.08
CA PRO A 100 -14.10 -4.00 -15.31
C PRO A 100 -13.06 -5.11 -15.46
N THR A 101 -11.88 -4.95 -14.88
CA THR A 101 -10.78 -5.92 -14.94
C THR A 101 -10.16 -6.11 -13.57
N VAL A 102 -9.43 -7.20 -13.42
CA VAL A 102 -8.63 -7.48 -12.22
C VAL A 102 -7.62 -6.35 -12.00
N ARG A 103 -6.94 -5.90 -13.07
CA ARG A 103 -6.04 -4.73 -13.03
C ARG A 103 -6.72 -3.50 -12.45
N ALA A 104 -7.90 -3.14 -12.94
CA ALA A 104 -8.62 -1.95 -12.47
C ALA A 104 -9.04 -2.05 -11.00
N ALA A 105 -9.43 -3.25 -10.53
CA ALA A 105 -9.75 -3.48 -9.12
C ALA A 105 -8.54 -3.25 -8.21
N ILE A 106 -7.38 -3.71 -8.67
CA ILE A 106 -6.13 -3.62 -7.94
C ILE A 106 -5.58 -2.19 -7.94
N GLU A 107 -5.67 -1.50 -9.08
CA GLU A 107 -5.31 -0.08 -9.17
C GLU A 107 -6.17 0.77 -8.22
N ALA A 108 -7.48 0.46 -8.11
CA ALA A 108 -8.33 1.09 -7.11
C ALA A 108 -7.86 0.81 -5.67
N LEU A 109 -7.51 -0.45 -5.36
CA LEU A 109 -6.96 -0.82 -4.04
C LEU A 109 -5.67 -0.05 -3.73
N MET A 110 -4.73 0.05 -4.67
CA MET A 110 -3.49 0.80 -4.48
C MET A 110 -3.74 2.32 -4.36
N ALA A 111 -4.71 2.85 -5.09
CA ALA A 111 -5.01 4.28 -5.10
C ALA A 111 -5.74 4.76 -3.84
N PHE A 112 -6.67 3.96 -3.32
CA PHE A 112 -7.58 4.38 -2.24
C PHE A 112 -7.39 3.60 -0.93
N GLY A 113 -6.74 2.43 -0.96
CA GLY A 113 -6.38 1.68 0.25
C GLY A 113 -5.61 2.50 1.30
N PRO A 114 -4.66 3.37 0.91
CA PRO A 114 -3.94 4.21 1.85
C PRO A 114 -4.79 5.20 2.66
N ILE A 115 -6.05 5.47 2.27
CA ILE A 115 -6.98 6.28 3.07
C ILE A 115 -7.18 5.64 4.45
N TRP A 116 -7.41 4.33 4.48
CA TRP A 116 -7.66 3.59 5.72
C TRP A 116 -6.42 2.90 6.27
N TYR A 117 -5.47 2.55 5.41
CA TYR A 117 -4.29 1.76 5.75
C TYR A 117 -2.98 2.54 5.51
N PRO A 118 -2.79 3.74 6.09
CA PRO A 118 -1.61 4.56 5.81
C PRO A 118 -0.30 3.92 6.32
N ALA A 119 -0.37 2.95 7.25
CA ALA A 119 0.78 2.17 7.71
C ALA A 119 1.30 1.15 6.69
N ILE A 120 0.45 0.72 5.75
CA ILE A 120 0.74 -0.38 4.83
C ILE A 120 1.10 0.19 3.45
N ALA A 121 2.23 -0.26 2.92
CA ALA A 121 2.63 -0.03 1.55
C ALA A 121 2.30 -1.30 0.74
N LEU A 122 1.43 -1.13 -0.26
CA LEU A 122 1.11 -2.15 -1.24
C LEU A 122 1.72 -1.72 -2.58
N THR A 123 2.54 -2.57 -3.19
CA THR A 123 3.10 -2.34 -4.52
C THR A 123 2.76 -3.49 -5.46
N MET A 124 2.60 -3.15 -6.74
CA MET A 124 2.46 -4.12 -7.83
C MET A 124 3.73 -4.07 -8.67
N HIS A 125 4.33 -5.24 -8.89
CA HIS A 125 5.40 -5.41 -9.87
C HIS A 125 4.92 -6.36 -10.97
N GLN A 126 5.25 -6.03 -12.21
CA GLN A 126 4.91 -6.84 -13.38
C GLN A 126 6.21 -7.26 -14.06
N GLU A 127 6.33 -8.56 -14.32
CA GLU A 127 7.42 -9.19 -15.05
C GLU A 127 6.87 -9.77 -16.36
N ALA A 128 7.67 -10.54 -17.09
CA ALA A 128 7.26 -11.05 -18.40
C ALA A 128 6.07 -12.04 -18.32
N GLU A 129 6.04 -12.91 -17.33
CA GLU A 129 5.00 -13.96 -17.18
C GLU A 129 4.22 -13.84 -15.87
N TYR A 130 4.78 -13.15 -14.89
CA TYR A 130 4.21 -13.04 -13.55
C TYR A 130 3.93 -11.59 -13.16
N ALA A 131 2.95 -11.42 -12.30
CA ALA A 131 2.75 -10.23 -11.50
C ALA A 131 2.89 -10.59 -10.02
N ARG A 132 3.35 -9.63 -9.23
CA ARG A 132 3.46 -9.80 -7.77
C ARG A 132 2.97 -8.59 -7.02
N PHE A 133 2.24 -8.87 -5.95
CA PHE A 133 1.95 -7.92 -4.90
C PHE A 133 3.02 -7.99 -3.83
N SER A 134 3.60 -6.86 -3.47
CA SER A 134 4.47 -6.76 -2.30
C SER A 134 3.78 -5.94 -1.22
N VAL A 135 3.84 -6.44 0.02
CA VAL A 135 3.31 -5.76 1.20
C VAL A 135 4.47 -5.40 2.11
N ALA A 136 4.50 -4.15 2.58
CA ALA A 136 5.45 -3.70 3.57
C ALA A 136 4.77 -2.79 4.60
N ILE A 137 5.30 -2.77 5.82
CA ILE A 137 4.92 -1.79 6.83
C ILE A 137 5.87 -0.59 6.70
N ARG A 138 5.32 0.62 6.65
CA ARG A 138 6.14 1.84 6.43
C ARG A 138 7.08 2.15 7.59
N ARG A 139 6.72 1.71 8.80
CA ARG A 139 7.54 1.78 10.00
C ARG A 139 7.42 0.46 10.73
N ALA A 140 8.54 -0.21 10.94
CA ALA A 140 8.59 -1.46 11.69
C ALA A 140 8.03 -1.24 13.12
N CYS A 141 7.36 -2.27 13.63
CA CYS A 141 6.86 -2.33 14.99
C CYS A 141 6.88 -3.79 15.46
N ALA A 142 6.76 -4.01 16.78
CA ALA A 142 6.59 -5.36 17.30
C ALA A 142 5.36 -6.02 16.69
N GLY A 143 5.46 -7.31 16.33
CA GLY A 143 4.37 -8.07 15.72
C GLY A 143 4.08 -7.73 14.24
N ASP A 144 4.97 -7.01 13.57
CA ASP A 144 4.86 -6.72 12.13
C ASP A 144 4.80 -7.99 11.27
N ASP A 145 5.47 -9.07 11.67
CA ASP A 145 5.36 -10.38 11.03
C ASP A 145 3.90 -10.87 10.94
N GLN A 146 3.13 -10.75 12.03
CA GLN A 146 1.73 -11.14 12.06
C GLN A 146 0.85 -10.16 11.27
N ILE A 147 1.16 -8.87 11.31
CA ILE A 147 0.49 -7.85 10.49
C ILE A 147 0.66 -8.23 9.02
N LEU A 148 1.90 -8.36 8.56
CA LEU A 148 2.25 -8.58 7.15
C LEU A 148 1.72 -9.92 6.63
N THR A 149 1.82 -10.99 7.42
CA THR A 149 1.19 -12.28 7.11
C THR A 149 -0.32 -12.15 6.98
N GLY A 150 -0.97 -11.39 7.86
CA GLY A 150 -2.39 -11.11 7.76
C GLY A 150 -2.77 -10.35 6.50
N TYR A 151 -1.96 -9.37 6.07
CA TYR A 151 -2.20 -8.68 4.80
C TYR A 151 -1.94 -9.56 3.58
N LEU A 152 -0.94 -10.44 3.59
CA LEU A 152 -0.74 -11.40 2.50
C LEU A 152 -1.97 -12.30 2.36
N ALA A 153 -2.46 -12.83 3.47
CA ALA A 153 -3.64 -13.69 3.49
C ALA A 153 -4.91 -12.93 3.08
N ALA A 154 -5.10 -11.71 3.58
CA ALA A 154 -6.20 -10.85 3.20
C ALA A 154 -6.17 -10.50 1.71
N ASN A 155 -5.00 -10.18 1.15
CA ASN A 155 -4.86 -9.89 -0.28
C ASN A 155 -5.20 -11.12 -1.15
N VAL A 156 -4.76 -12.32 -0.76
CA VAL A 156 -5.17 -13.56 -1.43
C VAL A 156 -6.67 -13.76 -1.37
N ARG A 157 -7.28 -13.54 -0.19
CA ARG A 157 -8.73 -13.64 -0.01
C ARG A 157 -9.49 -12.62 -0.87
N ILE A 158 -9.00 -11.38 -0.94
CA ILE A 158 -9.55 -10.33 -1.80
C ILE A 158 -9.44 -10.72 -3.26
N LEU A 159 -8.29 -11.25 -3.70
CA LEU A 159 -8.11 -11.73 -5.06
C LEU A 159 -9.03 -12.91 -5.38
N GLN A 160 -9.32 -13.81 -4.44
CA GLN A 160 -10.32 -14.86 -4.61
C GLN A 160 -11.76 -14.33 -4.72
N ILE A 161 -12.07 -13.21 -4.06
CA ILE A 161 -13.36 -12.51 -4.25
C ILE A 161 -13.44 -11.95 -5.67
N VAL A 162 -12.32 -11.49 -6.24
CA VAL A 162 -12.24 -10.87 -7.57
C VAL A 162 -12.15 -11.88 -8.72
N LEU A 163 -11.32 -12.90 -8.58
CA LEU A 163 -10.97 -13.91 -9.60
C LEU A 163 -11.82 -15.18 -9.50
N GLY A 164 -12.51 -15.37 -8.37
CA GLY A 164 -13.26 -16.60 -8.06
C GLY A 164 -12.57 -17.44 -6.99
N GLN A 165 -13.38 -18.22 -6.27
CA GLN A 165 -12.96 -18.96 -5.07
C GLN A 165 -11.98 -20.10 -5.35
N THR A 166 -11.87 -20.56 -6.59
CA THR A 166 -10.96 -21.64 -7.00
C THR A 166 -9.55 -21.15 -7.31
N TRP A 167 -9.36 -19.84 -7.42
CA TRP A 167 -8.06 -19.25 -7.70
C TRP A 167 -7.13 -19.36 -6.48
N HIS A 168 -5.86 -19.66 -6.76
CA HIS A 168 -4.77 -19.67 -5.79
C HIS A 168 -3.51 -19.03 -6.42
N PRO A 169 -2.64 -18.41 -5.61
CA PRO A 169 -1.36 -17.88 -6.07
C PRO A 169 -0.43 -18.98 -6.57
N VAL A 170 0.56 -18.58 -7.38
CA VAL A 170 1.63 -19.47 -7.86
C VAL A 170 2.64 -19.74 -6.75
N SER A 171 2.98 -18.71 -5.99
CA SER A 171 3.81 -18.82 -4.79
C SER A 171 3.61 -17.64 -3.86
N VAL A 172 3.96 -17.83 -2.60
CA VAL A 172 4.02 -16.76 -1.60
C VAL A 172 5.42 -16.70 -1.01
N ARG A 173 5.96 -15.48 -0.87
CA ARG A 173 7.21 -15.20 -0.18
C ARG A 173 6.90 -14.46 1.11
N VAL A 174 7.52 -14.89 2.20
CA VAL A 174 7.30 -14.34 3.53
C VAL A 174 8.65 -13.98 4.11
N ALA A 175 8.76 -12.77 4.64
CA ALA A 175 10.06 -12.25 5.07
C ALA A 175 10.53 -12.84 6.40
N HIS A 176 9.58 -13.16 7.28
CA HIS A 176 9.90 -13.67 8.61
C HIS A 176 10.40 -15.11 8.58
N ARG A 177 10.97 -15.50 9.71
CA ARG A 177 11.54 -16.83 9.90
C ARG A 177 10.51 -17.93 9.71
N THR A 178 10.95 -19.05 9.16
CA THR A 178 10.12 -20.25 9.02
C THR A 178 9.47 -20.63 10.37
N PRO A 179 8.13 -20.71 10.45
CA PRO A 179 7.40 -21.09 11.67
C PRO A 179 7.63 -22.56 12.02
N ALA A 180 7.24 -22.97 13.23
CA ALA A 180 7.36 -24.37 13.66
C ALA A 180 6.49 -25.29 12.78
N SER A 181 5.33 -24.80 12.33
CA SER A 181 4.46 -25.51 11.40
C SER A 181 4.15 -24.68 10.17
N VAL A 182 4.58 -25.18 9.01
CA VAL A 182 4.31 -24.58 7.70
C VAL A 182 2.98 -25.07 7.10
N ALA A 183 2.38 -26.13 7.67
CA ALA A 183 1.17 -26.74 7.15
C ALA A 183 -0.04 -25.78 7.08
N PRO A 184 -0.31 -24.91 8.08
CA PRO A 184 -1.39 -23.93 8.01
C PRO A 184 -1.26 -22.97 6.82
N PHE A 185 -0.04 -22.51 6.56
CA PHE A 185 0.26 -21.59 5.46
C PHE A 185 0.03 -22.27 4.10
N ARG A 186 0.59 -23.47 3.89
CA ARG A 186 0.39 -24.22 2.63
C ARG A 186 -1.07 -24.57 2.40
N SER A 187 -1.79 -24.98 3.45
CA SER A 187 -3.22 -25.30 3.39
C SER A 187 -4.06 -24.09 2.98
N PHE A 188 -3.79 -22.92 3.57
CA PHE A 188 -4.51 -21.69 3.24
C PHE A 188 -4.17 -21.16 1.84
N PHE A 189 -2.88 -21.03 1.51
CA PHE A 189 -2.47 -20.41 0.25
C PHE A 189 -2.63 -21.35 -0.96
N GLY A 190 -2.68 -22.67 -0.75
CA GLY A 190 -2.82 -23.64 -1.83
C GLY A 190 -1.61 -23.69 -2.77
N CYS A 191 -0.46 -23.20 -2.33
CA CYS A 191 0.75 -23.09 -3.14
C CYS A 191 2.03 -23.25 -2.29
N PRO A 192 3.21 -23.35 -2.92
CA PRO A 192 4.48 -23.23 -2.20
C PRO A 192 4.60 -21.88 -1.48
N VAL A 193 5.04 -21.92 -0.23
CA VAL A 193 5.32 -20.76 0.62
C VAL A 193 6.79 -20.80 1.00
N TYR A 194 7.52 -19.74 0.67
CA TYR A 194 8.94 -19.57 0.94
C TYR A 194 9.13 -18.55 2.07
N PHE A 195 9.68 -18.99 3.19
CA PHE A 195 9.99 -18.15 4.35
C PHE A 195 11.45 -17.66 4.30
N ASP A 196 11.85 -16.83 5.27
CA ASP A 196 13.20 -16.28 5.37
C ASP A 196 13.60 -15.49 4.10
N GLN A 197 12.63 -14.79 3.50
CA GLN A 197 12.83 -13.98 2.29
C GLN A 197 13.11 -12.51 2.65
N GLY A 198 13.60 -11.71 1.71
CA GLY A 198 13.77 -10.26 1.93
C GLY A 198 12.47 -9.44 1.82
N VAL A 199 11.34 -10.09 1.49
CA VAL A 199 10.10 -9.45 1.04
C VAL A 199 8.87 -10.30 1.37
N ASN A 200 7.72 -9.64 1.53
CA ASN A 200 6.42 -10.29 1.70
C ASN A 200 5.61 -10.13 0.42
N GLU A 201 5.39 -11.22 -0.33
CA GLU A 201 4.85 -11.14 -1.68
C GLU A 201 3.92 -12.28 -2.07
N VAL A 202 2.93 -11.96 -2.91
CA VAL A 202 2.04 -12.92 -3.56
C VAL A 202 2.30 -12.88 -5.07
N TRP A 203 2.65 -14.03 -5.66
CA TRP A 203 2.96 -14.16 -7.08
C TRP A 203 1.83 -14.86 -7.84
N PHE A 204 1.50 -14.38 -9.03
CA PHE A 204 0.44 -14.91 -9.87
C PHE A 204 0.68 -14.63 -11.36
N PRO A 205 0.03 -15.37 -12.29
CA PRO A 205 0.21 -15.16 -13.73
C PRO A 205 -0.23 -13.74 -14.14
N ARG A 206 0.60 -13.05 -14.93
CA ARG A 206 0.34 -11.67 -15.35
C ARG A 206 -0.95 -11.55 -16.15
N GLU A 207 -1.30 -12.58 -16.91
CA GLU A 207 -2.46 -12.63 -17.80
C GLU A 207 -3.77 -12.41 -17.02
N LEU A 208 -3.80 -12.79 -15.73
CA LEU A 208 -4.96 -12.56 -14.87
C LEU A 208 -5.27 -11.08 -14.69
N LEU A 209 -4.29 -10.18 -14.81
CA LEU A 209 -4.54 -8.73 -14.75
C LEU A 209 -5.47 -8.25 -15.87
N GLY A 210 -5.39 -8.88 -17.05
CA GLY A 210 -6.24 -8.57 -18.20
C GLY A 210 -7.60 -9.23 -18.15
N GLN A 211 -7.85 -10.14 -17.20
CA GLN A 211 -9.10 -10.86 -17.11
C GLN A 211 -10.25 -9.90 -16.83
N THR A 212 -11.23 -9.88 -17.74
CA THR A 212 -12.49 -9.16 -17.57
C THR A 212 -13.27 -9.79 -16.44
N ARG A 213 -13.74 -8.96 -15.52
CA ARG A 213 -14.57 -9.41 -14.42
C ARG A 213 -15.98 -9.67 -14.91
N ARG A 214 -16.55 -10.78 -14.48
CA ARG A 214 -17.89 -11.25 -14.89
C ARG A 214 -19.04 -10.44 -14.27
N ALA A 215 -18.78 -9.28 -13.68
CA ALA A 215 -19.77 -8.53 -12.90
C ALA A 215 -20.90 -8.03 -13.81
N LEU A 216 -22.11 -8.44 -13.44
CA LEU A 216 -23.42 -7.90 -13.82
C LEU A 216 -23.32 -6.37 -13.99
N THR A 217 -23.70 -5.87 -15.18
CA THR A 217 -23.94 -4.44 -15.48
C THR A 217 -23.24 -3.48 -14.54
N ALA A 218 -21.95 -3.22 -14.80
CA ALA A 218 -21.19 -2.25 -14.02
C ALA A 218 -21.93 -0.91 -14.01
N ASP A 219 -22.36 -0.47 -12.84
CA ASP A 219 -23.03 0.81 -12.69
C ASP A 219 -21.95 1.91 -12.78
N VAL A 220 -21.84 2.50 -13.97
CA VAL A 220 -20.81 3.49 -14.31
C VAL A 220 -21.01 4.78 -13.51
N GLU A 221 -22.27 5.16 -13.26
CA GLU A 221 -22.61 6.36 -12.50
C GLU A 221 -22.22 6.19 -11.03
N LEU A 222 -22.57 5.04 -10.44
CA LEU A 222 -22.18 4.71 -9.07
C LEU A 222 -20.66 4.64 -8.91
N ASP A 223 -19.93 4.00 -9.84
CA ASP A 223 -18.46 3.95 -9.78
C ASP A 223 -17.83 5.35 -9.84
N THR A 224 -18.33 6.19 -10.75
CA THR A 224 -17.86 7.57 -10.90
C THR A 224 -18.10 8.39 -9.65
N PHE A 225 -19.30 8.27 -9.05
CA PHE A 225 -19.64 8.92 -7.80
C PHE A 225 -18.72 8.46 -6.66
N LEU A 226 -18.56 7.14 -6.47
CA LEU A 226 -17.72 6.59 -5.40
C LEU A 226 -16.24 6.97 -5.55
N ARG A 227 -15.69 6.95 -6.77
CA ARG A 227 -14.32 7.39 -7.04
C ARG A 227 -14.12 8.87 -6.73
N THR A 228 -15.10 9.70 -7.05
CA THR A 228 -15.07 11.15 -6.75
C THR A 228 -15.04 11.37 -5.24
N GLN A 229 -15.93 10.71 -4.49
CA GLN A 229 -15.97 10.79 -3.02
C GLN A 229 -14.66 10.27 -2.38
N LEU A 230 -14.11 9.16 -2.87
CA LEU A 230 -12.83 8.64 -2.39
C LEU A 230 -11.65 9.56 -2.73
N ALA A 231 -11.65 10.22 -3.90
CA ALA A 231 -10.64 11.19 -4.26
C ALA A 231 -10.69 12.44 -3.35
N GLU A 232 -11.89 12.89 -2.98
CA GLU A 232 -12.08 13.99 -2.02
C GLU A 232 -11.60 13.61 -0.61
N LEU A 233 -11.88 12.40 -0.13
CA LEU A 233 -11.36 11.91 1.15
C LEU A 233 -9.83 11.84 1.13
N ARG A 234 -9.27 11.25 0.07
CA ARG A 234 -7.81 11.15 -0.11
C ARG A 234 -7.16 12.52 -0.16
N SER A 235 -7.76 13.49 -0.86
CA SER A 235 -7.20 14.82 -0.95
C SER A 235 -7.17 15.47 0.42
N LYS A 236 -8.24 15.40 1.22
CA LYS A 236 -8.30 15.92 2.60
C LYS A 236 -7.19 15.37 3.51
N ASP A 237 -6.86 14.09 3.40
CA ASP A 237 -5.81 13.46 4.22
C ASP A 237 -4.38 13.69 3.69
N ASP A 238 -4.20 13.82 2.37
CA ASP A 238 -2.90 14.01 1.72
C ASP A 238 -2.47 15.48 1.69
N PHE A 239 -2.25 16.08 2.86
CA PHE A 239 -1.71 17.45 2.98
C PHE A 239 -0.43 17.67 2.15
N VAL A 240 0.44 16.66 2.01
CA VAL A 240 1.68 16.79 1.22
C VAL A 240 1.36 16.81 -0.27
N GLY A 241 0.40 16.00 -0.72
CA GLY A 241 -0.16 16.01 -2.07
C GLY A 241 -0.88 17.32 -2.39
N GLN A 242 -1.70 17.83 -1.47
CA GLN A 242 -2.35 19.14 -1.60
C GLN A 242 -1.29 20.23 -1.80
N VAL A 243 -0.26 20.27 -0.95
CA VAL A 243 0.82 21.25 -1.08
C VAL A 243 1.54 21.10 -2.42
N ARG A 244 1.81 19.87 -2.86
CA ARG A 244 2.45 19.60 -4.16
C ARG A 244 1.59 20.07 -5.33
N GLU A 245 0.28 19.90 -5.27
CA GLU A 245 -0.64 20.31 -6.34
C GLU A 245 -0.81 21.82 -6.39
N THR A 246 -0.90 22.48 -5.23
CA THR A 246 -0.83 23.94 -5.12
C THR A 246 0.47 24.49 -5.70
N ILE A 247 1.60 23.82 -5.47
CA ILE A 247 2.87 24.21 -6.10
C ILE A 247 2.79 24.06 -7.62
N ARG A 248 2.25 22.96 -8.14
CA ARG A 248 2.07 22.75 -9.58
C ARG A 248 1.18 23.79 -10.23
N SER A 249 0.14 24.27 -9.55
CA SER A 249 -0.74 25.30 -10.08
C SER A 249 -0.12 26.70 -10.05
N LEU A 250 0.81 26.97 -9.11
CA LEU A 250 1.53 28.23 -8.99
C LEU A 250 2.76 28.33 -9.93
N LEU A 251 3.34 27.20 -10.32
CA LEU A 251 4.53 27.14 -11.18
C LEU A 251 4.33 27.82 -12.56
N PRO A 252 3.24 27.57 -13.31
CA PRO A 252 2.99 28.25 -14.59
C PRO A 252 2.84 29.77 -14.49
N ARG A 253 2.48 30.29 -13.31
CA ARG A 253 2.24 31.72 -13.06
C ARG A 253 3.47 32.46 -12.54
N GLY A 254 4.57 31.74 -12.25
CA GLY A 254 5.77 32.34 -11.66
C GLY A 254 5.61 32.81 -10.21
N GLU A 255 4.48 32.53 -9.56
CA GLU A 255 4.13 32.98 -8.21
C GLU A 255 4.48 31.94 -7.11
N CYS A 256 5.27 30.93 -7.44
CA CYS A 256 5.58 29.82 -6.54
C CYS A 256 6.60 30.25 -5.44
N THR A 257 6.15 31.03 -4.47
CA THR A 257 6.87 31.26 -3.21
C THR A 257 6.28 30.41 -2.09
N ALA A 258 7.12 30.11 -1.10
CA ALA A 258 6.65 29.29 0.00
C ALA A 258 5.73 30.03 0.98
N GLU A 259 5.87 31.35 1.06
CA GLU A 259 4.95 32.25 1.75
C GLU A 259 3.57 32.19 1.09
N ARG A 260 3.52 32.24 -0.26
CA ARG A 260 2.28 32.13 -1.03
C ARG A 260 1.64 30.75 -0.87
N ALA A 261 2.43 29.69 -0.98
CA ALA A 261 1.96 28.34 -0.75
C ALA A 261 1.40 28.17 0.66
N ALA A 262 2.09 28.68 1.70
CA ALA A 262 1.61 28.61 3.08
C ALA A 262 0.34 29.44 3.31
N ALA A 263 0.22 30.62 2.70
CA ALA A 263 -0.96 31.47 2.78
C ALA A 263 -2.21 30.80 2.20
N LEU A 264 -2.08 30.02 1.11
CA LEU A 264 -3.19 29.26 0.52
C LEU A 264 -3.72 28.14 1.43
N PHE A 265 -2.93 27.71 2.41
CA PHE A 265 -3.35 26.77 3.45
C PHE A 265 -3.66 27.46 4.78
N HIS A 266 -3.69 28.80 4.82
CA HIS A 266 -3.85 29.59 6.05
C HIS A 266 -2.82 29.25 7.15
N LEU A 267 -1.60 28.89 6.76
CA LEU A 267 -0.51 28.53 7.66
C LEU A 267 0.64 29.52 7.56
N HIS A 268 1.38 29.68 8.65
CA HIS A 268 2.68 30.34 8.61
C HIS A 268 3.72 29.44 7.92
N ARG A 269 4.68 30.03 7.20
CA ARG A 269 5.75 29.33 6.47
C ARG A 269 6.45 28.26 7.30
N GLN A 270 6.81 28.58 8.54
CA GLN A 270 7.50 27.66 9.45
C GLN A 270 6.60 26.49 9.90
N THR A 271 5.29 26.72 10.04
CA THR A 271 4.30 25.67 10.36
C THR A 271 4.11 24.73 9.19
N LEU A 272 4.01 25.25 7.97
CA LEU A 272 3.99 24.45 6.74
C LEU A 272 5.28 23.61 6.61
N HIS A 273 6.44 24.24 6.80
CA HIS A 273 7.74 23.54 6.77
C HIS A 273 7.80 22.42 7.82
N ARG A 274 7.35 22.67 9.05
CA ARG A 274 7.33 21.68 10.12
C ARG A 274 6.36 20.53 9.82
N HIS A 275 5.19 20.80 9.25
CA HIS A 275 4.25 19.76 8.83
C HIS A 275 4.81 18.88 7.69
N LEU A 276 5.45 19.49 6.69
CA LEU A 276 6.11 18.75 5.60
C LEU A 276 7.32 17.94 6.10
N ALA A 277 8.12 18.51 6.99
CA ALA A 277 9.28 17.85 7.58
C ALA A 277 8.88 16.63 8.42
N ARG A 278 7.82 16.77 9.25
CA ARG A 278 7.26 15.67 10.06
C ARG A 278 6.69 14.53 9.21
N ARG A 279 6.16 14.83 8.02
CA ARG A 279 5.59 13.86 7.06
C ARG A 279 6.64 13.24 6.11
N GLY A 280 7.94 13.36 6.41
CA GLY A 280 9.02 12.71 5.66
C GLY A 280 9.42 13.39 4.34
N ALA A 281 8.90 14.59 4.05
CA ALA A 281 9.28 15.35 2.86
C ALA A 281 10.61 16.12 3.03
N ALA A 282 11.21 16.13 4.24
CA ALA A 282 12.36 16.95 4.61
C ALA A 282 13.56 16.85 3.64
N ARG A 283 13.91 15.64 3.18
CA ARG A 283 15.12 15.41 2.38
C ARG A 283 15.00 15.89 0.94
N ARG A 284 13.78 15.96 0.38
CA ARG A 284 13.51 16.54 -0.95
C ARG A 284 13.03 17.99 -0.86
N SER A 285 12.41 18.38 0.26
CA SER A 285 11.95 19.74 0.48
C SER A 285 13.12 20.71 0.56
N SER A 286 14.28 20.36 1.12
CA SER A 286 15.44 21.27 1.12
C SER A 286 15.89 21.62 -0.30
N SER A 287 15.94 20.65 -1.23
CA SER A 287 16.24 20.93 -2.64
C SER A 287 15.13 21.71 -3.37
N TRP A 288 13.90 21.65 -2.85
CA TRP A 288 12.73 22.38 -3.34
C TRP A 288 12.73 23.83 -2.85
N TRP A 289 13.03 24.05 -1.56
CA TRP A 289 13.30 25.36 -0.97
C TRP A 289 14.47 26.05 -1.65
N SER A 290 15.57 25.32 -1.92
CA SER A 290 16.72 25.85 -2.65
C SER A 290 16.37 26.19 -4.09
N ARG A 291 15.49 25.43 -4.78
CA ARG A 291 15.06 25.73 -6.15
C ARG A 291 14.10 26.92 -6.24
N CYS A 292 13.15 27.04 -5.32
CA CYS A 292 12.27 28.21 -5.25
C CYS A 292 13.01 29.47 -4.75
N ALA A 293 14.06 29.31 -3.92
CA ALA A 293 14.93 30.42 -3.53
C ALA A 293 15.93 30.81 -4.64
N ALA A 294 16.36 29.86 -5.47
CA ALA A 294 17.31 30.09 -6.57
C ALA A 294 16.66 30.63 -7.86
N SER A 295 15.32 30.68 -7.95
CA SER A 295 14.63 31.14 -9.16
C SER A 295 14.53 32.66 -9.30
N TRP A 296 15.14 33.48 -8.43
CA TRP A 296 15.14 34.94 -8.56
C TRP A 296 16.55 35.56 -8.45
N PRO A 297 16.87 36.60 -9.25
CA PRO A 297 18.16 37.26 -9.22
C PRO A 297 18.37 37.99 -7.90
N SER A 298 19.54 37.80 -7.31
CA SER A 298 20.01 38.47 -6.09
C SER A 298 20.35 39.94 -6.37
N SER A 299 19.36 40.76 -6.70
CA SER A 299 19.55 42.22 -6.78
C SER A 299 18.23 42.95 -6.58
N CYS A 300 17.79 43.05 -5.34
CA CYS A 300 16.95 44.17 -4.87
C CYS A 300 17.06 44.23 -3.35
N SER A 301 18.03 44.99 -2.85
CA SER A 301 18.06 45.40 -1.45
C SER A 301 17.10 46.58 -1.24
N PRO A 302 16.44 46.71 -0.08
CA PRO A 302 15.48 47.77 0.15
C PRO A 302 16.20 49.03 0.64
N ARG A 303 16.53 49.97 -0.25
CA ARG A 303 16.79 51.36 0.15
C ARG A 303 16.25 52.37 -0.88
N ARG A 304 15.22 53.08 -0.41
CA ARG A 304 14.77 54.45 -0.76
C ARG A 304 13.99 54.66 -2.07
N ASN A 305 12.79 55.21 -1.87
CA ASN A 305 11.91 55.94 -2.80
C ASN A 305 11.58 55.32 -4.16
N CYS A 306 10.37 54.75 -4.25
CA CYS A 306 9.60 54.72 -5.51
C CYS A 306 8.35 55.59 -5.35
N PRO A 307 8.10 56.58 -6.22
CA PRO A 307 6.74 57.00 -6.52
C PRO A 307 6.05 55.92 -7.38
N SER A 308 4.72 55.84 -7.25
CA SER A 308 3.81 54.89 -7.89
C SER A 308 3.53 55.26 -9.37
N PRO A 309 2.62 54.56 -10.10
CA PRO A 309 3.00 53.66 -11.18
C PRO A 309 2.54 54.14 -12.57
N ARG A 310 3.32 53.85 -13.62
CA ARG A 310 2.78 53.72 -15.00
C ARG A 310 3.51 52.60 -15.75
N PRO A 311 2.78 51.84 -16.59
CA PRO A 311 3.34 50.71 -17.33
C PRO A 311 4.09 51.21 -18.58
N PRO A 312 4.95 50.37 -19.16
CA PRO A 312 4.86 50.25 -20.61
C PRO A 312 4.96 48.81 -21.13
N ALA A 313 4.02 48.53 -22.02
CA ALA A 313 4.21 48.00 -23.38
C ALA A 313 5.08 46.75 -23.61
N CYS A 314 4.41 45.79 -24.25
CA CYS A 314 4.98 44.76 -25.11
C CYS A 314 6.16 45.27 -25.97
N SER A 315 7.25 44.51 -25.99
CA SER A 315 7.96 44.24 -27.25
C SER A 315 8.74 42.94 -27.15
N ALA A 316 8.69 42.19 -28.24
CA ALA A 316 9.22 40.85 -28.38
C ALA A 316 10.69 40.88 -28.80
N THR A 317 11.63 40.56 -27.89
CA THR A 317 12.98 40.10 -28.28
C THR A 317 13.67 39.35 -27.15
N ALA A 318 13.40 38.03 -27.01
CA ALA A 318 14.23 37.14 -26.18
C ALA A 318 14.09 35.66 -26.61
N ALA A 319 13.97 35.41 -27.92
CA ALA A 319 14.06 34.08 -28.51
C ALA A 319 15.19 34.08 -29.54
N ARG A 320 16.45 33.99 -29.08
CA ARG A 320 17.65 33.61 -29.86
C ARG A 320 18.90 33.64 -28.96
N ALA A 321 19.06 32.64 -28.09
CA ALA A 321 20.35 32.32 -27.46
C ALA A 321 20.32 30.94 -26.77
N ALA A 322 20.10 29.86 -27.52
CA ALA A 322 20.37 28.49 -27.06
C ALA A 322 20.48 27.51 -28.24
N SER A 323 21.33 27.81 -29.22
CA SER A 323 21.81 26.80 -30.17
C SER A 323 23.12 27.27 -30.79
N ARG A 324 24.26 26.73 -30.30
CA ARG A 324 25.53 26.43 -31.03
C ARG A 324 26.70 26.18 -30.05
N GLY A 325 27.44 25.09 -30.29
CA GLY A 325 28.80 24.81 -29.77
C GLY A 325 28.90 23.52 -28.95
N ARG A 326 28.89 22.32 -29.58
CA ARG A 326 30.05 21.47 -30.00
C ARG A 326 30.96 21.03 -28.83
N PHE A 327 31.00 19.73 -28.47
CA PHE A 327 31.81 18.63 -29.05
C PHE A 327 33.32 18.93 -29.16
N ALA A 328 34.12 18.22 -28.36
CA ALA A 328 35.46 17.74 -28.72
C ALA A 328 35.79 16.47 -27.91
N ALA A 329 36.29 15.46 -28.61
CA ALA A 329 36.69 14.15 -28.15
C ALA A 329 38.22 13.97 -28.31
N GLY A 330 38.80 13.02 -27.59
CA GLY A 330 40.12 12.40 -27.81
C GLY A 330 40.38 11.39 -26.68
N SER A 331 40.25 10.08 -26.92
CA SER A 331 41.31 9.08 -27.27
C SER A 331 42.45 9.05 -26.23
N GLU A 332 42.96 7.96 -25.66
CA GLU A 332 42.95 6.48 -25.79
C GLU A 332 43.71 6.03 -24.50
N ARG A 333 43.57 4.88 -23.82
CA ARG A 333 43.86 3.51 -24.25
C ARG A 333 43.63 2.54 -23.06
N ARG A 334 43.39 1.28 -23.43
CA ARG A 334 43.09 0.07 -22.66
C ARG A 334 44.04 -0.26 -21.49
N ARG A 335 43.51 -0.89 -20.44
CA ARG A 335 43.89 -2.24 -19.96
C ARG A 335 42.75 -2.88 -19.15
N SER A 336 42.42 -4.11 -19.53
CA SER A 336 41.53 -5.08 -18.91
C SER A 336 42.07 -5.64 -17.59
N VAL A 337 41.20 -6.06 -16.65
CA VAL A 337 41.18 -7.37 -15.93
C VAL A 337 39.93 -7.45 -15.02
N GLY A 338 39.20 -8.57 -15.09
CA GLY A 338 38.38 -9.24 -14.04
C GLY A 338 37.18 -8.46 -13.47
N GLY A 339 35.92 -8.90 -13.53
CA GLY A 339 35.41 -10.25 -13.32
C GLY A 339 34.76 -10.33 -11.92
N SER A 340 33.44 -10.07 -11.81
CA SER A 340 32.59 -10.61 -10.73
C SER A 340 31.12 -10.32 -11.02
N THR A 341 30.47 -11.26 -11.70
CA THR A 341 29.02 -11.40 -11.77
C THR A 341 28.53 -12.07 -10.48
N ARG A 342 27.76 -11.36 -9.63
CA ARG A 342 26.95 -12.02 -8.59
C ARG A 342 25.63 -12.46 -9.22
N GLY A 343 25.47 -13.78 -9.28
CA GLY A 343 24.38 -14.46 -9.95
C GLY A 343 23.01 -14.22 -9.30
N SER A 344 22.04 -13.89 -10.14
CA SER A 344 20.63 -14.17 -9.95
C SER A 344 20.42 -15.68 -10.15
N ALA A 345 19.94 -16.36 -9.11
CA ALA A 345 19.58 -17.78 -9.19
C ALA A 345 18.35 -17.97 -10.11
N PRO A 346 18.37 -18.90 -11.08
CA PRO A 346 17.21 -19.23 -11.88
C PRO A 346 16.23 -20.13 -11.09
N PRO A 347 14.94 -20.17 -11.47
CA PRO A 347 13.95 -21.03 -10.82
C PRO A 347 14.22 -22.52 -11.11
N PRO A 348 13.89 -23.45 -10.19
CA PRO A 348 14.10 -24.87 -10.44
C PRO A 348 13.11 -25.41 -11.48
N THR A 349 13.66 -26.06 -12.50
CA THR A 349 12.96 -26.89 -13.47
C THR A 349 12.32 -28.11 -12.79
N LEU A 350 11.05 -28.36 -13.07
CA LEU A 350 10.32 -29.59 -12.72
C LEU A 350 11.07 -30.81 -13.26
N ARG A 351 11.67 -31.60 -12.38
CA ARG A 351 12.09 -32.97 -12.70
C ARG A 351 10.86 -33.87 -12.67
N GLU A 352 10.51 -34.40 -13.84
CA GLU A 352 9.64 -35.55 -13.98
C GLU A 352 10.30 -36.79 -13.33
N THR A 353 9.53 -37.51 -12.52
CA THR A 353 9.80 -38.91 -12.16
C THR A 353 8.49 -39.72 -12.18
N PRO A 354 8.57 -41.04 -12.35
CA PRO A 354 7.74 -41.75 -13.33
C PRO A 354 6.49 -42.43 -12.75
N ARG A 355 5.60 -42.77 -13.69
CA ARG A 355 4.45 -43.69 -13.58
C ARG A 355 4.70 -44.89 -12.66
N GLU A 356 3.78 -45.13 -11.72
CA GLU A 356 3.47 -46.49 -11.24
C GLU A 356 1.97 -46.71 -10.94
N LYS A 357 1.40 -47.59 -11.77
CA LYS A 357 0.33 -48.60 -11.60
C LYS A 357 -0.77 -48.44 -10.52
N ARG A 358 -1.96 -48.05 -11.01
CA ARG A 358 -3.18 -48.88 -11.17
C ARG A 358 -3.53 -49.91 -10.08
N LEU A 359 -4.48 -49.57 -9.21
CA LEU A 359 -5.51 -50.42 -8.56
C LEU A 359 -6.64 -49.41 -8.19
N GLY A 360 -7.87 -49.40 -8.70
CA GLY A 360 -8.72 -50.46 -9.21
C GLY A 360 -9.72 -50.89 -8.14
N LEU A 361 -10.70 -50.06 -7.76
CA LEU A 361 -11.89 -50.50 -7.02
C LEU A 361 -13.09 -49.56 -7.27
N ALA A 362 -14.24 -50.19 -7.47
CA ALA A 362 -15.44 -49.69 -8.12
C ALA A 362 -16.33 -48.80 -7.24
N SER A 363 -17.02 -47.85 -7.87
CA SER A 363 -18.32 -47.31 -7.42
C SER A 363 -19.43 -48.32 -7.69
N PRO A 364 -20.52 -48.34 -6.91
CA PRO A 364 -21.74 -47.68 -7.41
C PRO A 364 -22.65 -47.12 -6.31
N LEU A 365 -23.23 -45.93 -6.52
CA LEU A 365 -24.48 -45.54 -5.86
C LEU A 365 -25.31 -44.66 -6.81
N ARG A 366 -26.25 -45.31 -7.50
CA ARG A 366 -27.38 -44.69 -8.20
C ARG A 366 -28.64 -44.84 -7.35
N ARG A 367 -29.39 -43.73 -7.27
CA ARG A 367 -30.85 -43.61 -7.17
C ARG A 367 -31.54 -44.12 -5.89
N ARG A 368 -32.21 -43.18 -5.20
CA ARG A 368 -33.66 -43.19 -4.95
C ARG A 368 -34.12 -41.85 -4.36
N LEU A 369 -34.77 -41.03 -5.20
CA LEU A 369 -35.69 -39.97 -4.78
C LEU A 369 -37.05 -40.34 -5.35
N ARG A 370 -37.99 -40.73 -4.48
CA ARG A 370 -39.46 -40.71 -4.68
C ARG A 370 -40.16 -41.09 -3.37
N ARG A 371 -41.11 -40.24 -2.97
CA ARG A 371 -42.07 -40.32 -1.84
C ARG A 371 -41.42 -39.96 -0.49
N ARG A 372 -41.91 -39.02 0.31
CA ARG A 372 -43.27 -38.46 0.50
C ARG A 372 -43.25 -36.94 0.56
#